data_AF-A0A5K1B0M9-F1
#
_entry.id   AF-A0A5K1B0M9-F1
#
_cell.length_a   1.000
_cell.length_b   1.000
_cell.length_c   1.000
_cell.angle_alpha   90.00
_cell.angle_beta   90.00
_cell.angle_gamma   90.00
#
_symmetry.space_group_name_H-M   'P 1'
#
loop_
_entity.id
_entity.type
_entity.pdbx_description
1 polymer ?
#
loop_
_entity_poly.entity_id
_entity_poly.type
_entity_poly.pdbx_seq_one_letter_code
_entity_poly.pdbx_strand_id
1 'polypeptide(L)'
;IIRAHPELEIFIGLDIDPVAYKMANVQLDLILNNVEAERKDRALQRYTYLRNFRDIRSIVRQVDANISSDGVDGILMDLGMSSMQ
;
A
#
# COMPACT_ATOMS: atom_id res chain seq x y z
N ILE A 1 3.65 6.57 -7.59
CA ILE A 1 3.67 5.09 -7.66
C ILE A 1 2.37 4.56 -8.26
N ILE A 2 1.24 4.55 -7.54
CA ILE A 2 -0.03 3.95 -8.02
C ILE A 2 -0.43 4.39 -9.44
N ARG A 3 -0.45 5.70 -9.73
CA ARG A 3 -0.77 6.22 -11.07
C ARG A 3 0.28 5.92 -12.14
N ALA A 4 1.54 5.71 -11.74
CA ALA A 4 2.64 5.45 -12.66
C ALA A 4 2.75 3.96 -13.04
N HIS A 5 2.06 3.07 -12.29
CA HIS A 5 2.10 1.63 -12.45
C HIS A 5 0.67 1.08 -12.66
N PRO A 6 0.09 1.21 -13.87
CA PRO A 6 -1.23 0.66 -14.18
C PRO A 6 -1.31 -0.88 -14.04
N GLU A 7 -0.18 -1.57 -14.05
CA GLU A 7 -0.03 -3.00 -13.79
C GLU A 7 -0.15 -3.39 -12.32
N LEU A 8 -0.06 -2.44 -11.39
CA LEU A 8 -0.10 -2.72 -9.95
C LEU A 8 -1.46 -3.30 -9.55
N GLU A 9 -1.49 -4.50 -8.96
CA GLU A 9 -2.74 -5.16 -8.52
C GLU A 9 -2.96 -5.07 -7.02
N ILE A 10 -1.89 -5.06 -6.23
CA ILE A 10 -1.94 -5.02 -4.77
C ILE A 10 -0.98 -3.96 -4.26
N PHE A 11 -1.48 -3.08 -3.40
CA PHE A 11 -0.69 -2.07 -2.69
C PHE A 11 -0.76 -2.31 -1.19
N ILE A 12 0.40 -2.46 -0.55
CA ILE A 12 0.53 -2.64 0.91
C ILE A 12 1.28 -1.44 1.50
N GLY A 13 0.61 -0.64 2.31
CA GLY A 13 1.18 0.50 3.03
C GLY A 13 1.39 0.21 4.52
N LEU A 14 2.52 0.63 5.08
CA LEU A 14 2.84 0.50 6.50
C LEU A 14 3.37 1.81 7.04
N ASP A 15 2.90 2.20 8.22
CA ASP A 15 3.48 3.29 9.01
C ASP A 15 3.25 3.01 10.51
N ILE A 16 4.10 3.57 11.39
CA ILE A 16 3.89 3.53 12.85
C ILE A 16 3.20 4.79 13.36
N ASP A 17 3.22 5.88 12.58
CA ASP A 17 2.60 7.14 12.93
C ASP A 17 1.11 7.11 12.57
N PRO A 18 0.20 7.23 13.56
CA PRO A 18 -1.24 7.23 13.30
C PRO A 18 -1.71 8.44 12.49
N VAL A 19 -0.99 9.57 12.54
CA VAL A 19 -1.32 10.76 11.75
C VAL A 19 -1.02 10.50 10.27
N ALA A 20 0.20 10.01 9.97
CA ALA A 20 0.59 9.62 8.62
C ALA A 20 -0.33 8.53 8.06
N TYR A 21 -0.65 7.51 8.85
CA TYR A 21 -1.59 6.45 8.47
C TYR A 21 -2.97 7.00 8.06
N LYS A 22 -3.53 7.93 8.86
CA LYS A 22 -4.84 8.52 8.59
C LYS A 22 -4.81 9.39 7.33
N MET A 23 -3.78 10.23 7.17
CA MET A 23 -3.63 11.09 6.00
C MET A 23 -3.42 10.27 4.72
N ALA A 24 -2.61 9.22 4.79
CA ALA A 24 -2.38 8.32 3.68
C ALA A 24 -3.67 7.65 3.22
N ASN A 25 -4.50 7.15 4.14
CA ASN A 25 -5.78 6.53 3.78
C ASN A 25 -6.72 7.49 3.04
N VAL A 26 -6.85 8.73 3.52
CA VAL A 26 -7.66 9.77 2.84
C VAL A 26 -7.16 10.03 1.42
N GLN A 27 -5.84 10.19 1.24
CA GLN A 27 -5.26 10.44 -0.09
C GLN A 27 -5.40 9.22 -1.01
N LEU A 28 -5.23 8.02 -0.47
CA LEU A 28 -5.37 6.78 -1.21
C LEU A 28 -6.83 6.56 -1.66
N ASP A 29 -7.83 6.89 -0.84
CA ASP A 29 -9.24 6.83 -1.23
C ASP A 29 -9.51 7.73 -2.44
N LEU A 30 -9.00 8.96 -2.42
CA LEU A 30 -9.12 9.90 -3.54
C LEU A 30 -8.43 9.38 -4.81
N ILE A 31 -7.25 8.76 -4.68
CA ILE A 31 -6.52 8.20 -5.81
C ILE A 31 -7.26 6.99 -6.38
N LEU A 32 -7.71 6.06 -5.54
CA LEU A 32 -8.40 4.84 -5.94
C LEU A 32 -9.69 5.13 -6.69
N ASN A 33 -10.52 6.05 -6.19
CA ASN A 33 -11.76 6.45 -6.86
C ASN A 33 -11.52 6.98 -8.29
N ASN A 34 -10.39 7.66 -8.51
CA ASN A 34 -10.01 8.14 -9.84
C ASN A 34 -9.43 7.03 -10.72
N VAL A 35 -8.59 6.16 -10.15
CA VAL A 35 -7.91 5.09 -10.89
C VAL A 35 -8.88 3.97 -11.28
N GLU A 36 -9.86 3.64 -10.45
CA GLU A 36 -10.90 2.64 -10.78
C GLU A 36 -11.77 3.08 -11.95
N ALA A 37 -12.04 4.38 -12.11
CA ALA A 37 -12.74 4.89 -13.28
C ALA A 37 -11.94 4.70 -14.59
N GLU A 38 -10.61 4.66 -14.49
CA GLU A 38 -9.69 4.49 -15.62
C GLU A 38 -9.40 3.01 -15.92
N ARG A 39 -9.42 2.15 -14.89
CA ARG A 39 -9.12 0.71 -14.98
C ARG A 39 -10.40 -0.10 -15.21
N LYS A 40 -10.65 -0.47 -16.46
CA LYS A 40 -11.88 -1.22 -16.85
C LYS A 40 -11.96 -2.65 -16.32
N ASP A 41 -10.82 -3.33 -16.11
CA ASP A 41 -10.81 -4.79 -15.94
C ASP A 41 -10.16 -5.30 -14.64
N ARG A 42 -9.47 -4.45 -13.85
CA ARG A 42 -8.80 -4.87 -12.60
C ARG A 42 -8.82 -3.77 -11.53
N ALA A 43 -9.51 -4.03 -10.43
CA ALA A 43 -9.49 -3.17 -9.25
C ALA A 43 -8.14 -3.33 -8.51
N LEU A 44 -7.56 -2.20 -8.08
CA LEU A 44 -6.36 -2.21 -7.23
C LEU A 44 -6.78 -2.54 -5.79
N GLN A 45 -6.25 -3.62 -5.23
CA GLN A 45 -6.48 -3.94 -3.82
C GLN A 45 -5.51 -3.15 -2.94
N ARG A 46 -6.04 -2.49 -1.90
CA ARG A 46 -5.25 -1.71 -0.94
C ARG A 46 -5.33 -2.33 0.44
N TYR A 47 -4.16 -2.49 1.06
CA TYR A 47 -4.02 -2.88 2.46
C TYR A 47 -3.12 -1.88 3.17
N THR A 48 -3.60 -1.25 4.23
CA THR A 48 -2.78 -0.33 5.04
C THR A 48 -2.76 -0.80 6.49
N TYR A 49 -1.60 -0.77 7.12
CA TYR A 49 -1.42 -1.19 8.51
C TYR A 49 -0.68 -0.14 9.33
N LEU A 50 -1.18 0.12 10.55
CA LEU A 50 -0.45 0.87 11.56
C LEU A 50 0.54 -0.06 12.27
N ARG A 51 1.64 -0.40 11.60
CA ARG A 51 2.67 -1.34 12.06
C ARG A 51 4.05 -0.95 11.55
N ASN A 52 5.08 -1.43 12.24
CA ASN A 52 6.45 -1.19 11.85
C ASN A 52 6.82 -2.01 10.61
N PHE A 53 7.65 -1.46 9.72
CA PHE A 53 8.13 -2.16 8.53
C PHE A 53 8.89 -3.47 8.86
N ARG A 54 9.42 -3.62 10.07
CA ARG A 54 10.03 -4.88 10.55
C ARG A 54 9.04 -6.05 10.52
N ASP A 55 7.73 -5.78 10.57
CA ASP A 55 6.67 -6.78 10.50
C ASP A 55 6.28 -7.17 9.06
N ILE A 56 6.96 -6.64 8.03
CA ILE A 56 6.55 -6.80 6.62
C ILE A 56 6.35 -8.26 6.21
N ARG A 57 7.21 -9.17 6.66
CA ARG A 57 7.09 -10.62 6.35
C ARG A 57 5.79 -11.21 6.90
N SER A 58 5.40 -10.80 8.10
CA SER A 58 4.17 -11.28 8.74
C SER A 58 2.93 -10.73 8.02
N ILE A 59 2.99 -9.45 7.62
CA ILE A 59 1.90 -8.76 6.94
C ILE A 59 1.69 -9.32 5.53
N VAL A 60 2.77 -9.50 4.76
CA VAL A 60 2.72 -10.09 3.42
C VAL A 60 2.03 -11.45 3.42
N ARG A 61 2.30 -12.28 4.43
CA ARG A 61 1.66 -13.60 4.59
C ARG A 61 0.17 -13.55 4.94
N GLN A 62 -0.33 -12.41 5.42
CA GLN A 62 -1.73 -12.23 5.84
C GLN A 62 -2.61 -11.64 4.72
N VAL A 63 -2.02 -10.94 3.75
CA VAL A 63 -2.75 -10.15 2.75
C VAL A 63 -3.42 -11.02 1.69
N ASP A 64 -2.66 -11.91 1.05
CA ASP A 64 -3.16 -12.81 0.01
C ASP A 64 -2.36 -14.11 -0.01
N ALA A 65 -3.04 -15.23 -0.31
CA ALA A 65 -2.42 -16.55 -0.33
C ALA A 65 -1.37 -16.69 -1.44
N ASN A 66 -1.56 -16.02 -2.58
CA ASN A 66 -0.63 -16.01 -3.71
C ASN A 66 0.60 -15.15 -3.41
N ILE A 67 0.44 -14.00 -2.72
CA ILE A 67 1.59 -13.19 -2.27
C ILE A 67 2.42 -13.99 -1.26
N SER A 68 1.79 -14.82 -0.43
CA SER A 68 2.50 -15.66 0.54
C SER A 68 3.44 -16.68 -0.13
N SER A 69 3.12 -17.18 -1.33
CA SER A 69 3.96 -18.10 -2.10
C SER A 69 4.96 -17.39 -3.00
N ASP A 70 4.54 -16.31 -3.67
CA ASP A 70 5.29 -15.72 -4.78
C ASP A 70 6.06 -14.45 -4.36
N GLY A 71 5.71 -13.87 -3.21
CA GLY A 71 6.35 -12.66 -2.68
C GLY A 71 5.74 -11.37 -3.22
N VAL A 72 6.55 -10.32 -3.30
CA VAL A 72 6.15 -9.00 -3.80
C VAL A 72 7.09 -8.55 -4.91
N ASP A 73 6.56 -7.89 -5.93
CA ASP A 73 7.34 -7.43 -7.09
C ASP A 73 8.26 -6.24 -6.77
N GLY A 74 7.96 -5.50 -5.71
CA GLY A 74 8.72 -4.32 -5.33
C GLY A 74 8.49 -3.90 -3.90
N ILE A 75 9.54 -3.37 -3.28
CA ILE A 75 9.49 -2.74 -1.96
C ILE A 75 10.07 -1.34 -2.09
N LEU A 76 9.28 -0.34 -1.70
CA LEU A 76 9.76 1.02 -1.52
C LEU A 76 9.82 1.33 -0.03
N MET A 77 10.97 1.83 0.42
CA MET A 77 11.18 2.30 1.78
C MET A 77 11.74 3.71 1.73
N ASP A 78 10.98 4.66 2.27
CA ASP A 78 11.48 5.98 2.61
C ASP A 78 11.89 5.97 4.09
N LEU A 79 13.20 6.03 4.34
CA LEU A 79 13.76 5.89 5.67
C LEU A 79 14.13 7.28 6.21
N GLY A 80 13.34 7.77 7.14
CA GLY A 80 13.52 9.08 7.74
C GLY A 80 12.39 9.41 8.71
N MET A 81 12.47 10.60 9.29
CA MET A 81 11.35 11.15 10.05
C MET A 81 10.33 11.75 9.09
N SER A 82 9.05 11.50 9.33
CA SER A 82 8.00 12.16 8.58
C SER A 82 8.02 13.66 8.92
N SER A 83 7.60 14.51 7.97
CA SER A 83 7.44 15.94 8.21
C SER A 83 6.25 16.29 9.12
N MET A 84 5.56 15.29 9.69
CA MET A 84 4.40 15.47 10.56
C MET A 84 4.77 15.55 12.04
N GLN A 85 6.06 15.42 12.36
CA GLN A 85 6.61 15.51 13.71
C GLN A 85 6.87 16.95 14.16
#